data_AF-A0A7N2M0S5-F1
#
_entry.id   AF-A0A7N2M0S5-F1
#
_cell.length_a   1.000
_cell.length_b   1.000
_cell.length_c   1.000
_cell.angle_alpha   90.00
_cell.angle_beta   90.00
_cell.angle_gamma   90.00
#
_symmetry.space_group_name_H-M   'P 1'
#
loop_
_entity.id
_entity.type
_entity.pdbx_description
1 polymer ?
#
loop_
_entity_poly.entity_id
_entity_poly.type
_entity_poly.pdbx_seq_one_letter_code
_entity_poly.pdbx_strand_id
1 'polypeptide(L)'
;MKLIDGFEISIISNDNYVSVEHRVLAKTSKEPRISVVAFFNVGTQADSDYFGPLPKLLSPDKPALYCKFTVPEFNESFFSKGLESKSFIQKVRL
;
A
#
# COMPACT_ATOMS: atom_id res chain seq x y z
N MET A 1 10.29 -13.51 11.60
CA MET A 1 9.24 -12.95 10.73
C MET A 1 9.59 -11.49 10.49
N LYS A 2 9.69 -11.03 9.24
CA LYS A 2 9.91 -9.61 8.95
C LYS A 2 8.55 -8.98 8.68
N LEU A 3 8.18 -7.97 9.47
CA LEU A 3 7.00 -7.16 9.22
C LEU A 3 7.34 -6.11 8.16
N ILE A 4 6.44 -5.92 7.22
CA ILE A 4 6.55 -4.94 6.14
C ILE A 4 5.21 -4.23 6.09
N ASP A 5 5.25 -2.90 6.14
CA ASP A 5 4.04 -2.09 6.05
C ASP A 5 3.55 -2.06 4.60
N GLY A 6 2.28 -2.42 4.41
CA GLY A 6 1.58 -2.26 3.13
C GLY A 6 1.38 -0.78 2.77
N PHE A 7 1.18 -0.48 1.49
CA PHE A 7 0.98 0.90 1.05
C PHE A 7 -0.32 1.50 1.63
N GLU A 8 -1.30 0.67 1.97
CA GLU A 8 -2.54 1.05 2.64
C GLU A 8 -2.25 1.71 4.00
N ILE A 9 -1.26 1.17 4.74
CA ILE A 9 -0.88 1.68 6.05
C ILE A 9 -0.23 3.07 5.91
N SER A 10 0.62 3.29 4.91
CA SER A 10 1.20 4.62 4.65
C SER A 10 0.13 5.68 4.41
N ILE A 11 -0.87 5.33 3.59
CA ILE A 11 -1.95 6.24 3.21
C ILE A 11 -2.81 6.57 4.44
N ILE A 12 -3.33 5.55 5.12
CA ILE A 12 -4.25 5.70 6.27
C ILE A 12 -3.56 6.46 7.41
N SER A 13 -2.25 6.26 7.57
CA SER A 13 -1.45 6.90 8.60
C SER A 13 -0.89 8.28 8.22
N ASN A 14 -1.12 8.74 6.99
CA ASN A 14 -0.58 9.99 6.46
C ASN A 14 0.96 10.08 6.56
N ASP A 15 1.66 9.05 6.04
CA ASP A 15 3.13 8.87 6.08
C ASP A 15 3.75 8.73 7.50
N ASN A 16 2.95 8.46 8.54
CA ASN A 16 3.51 8.06 9.85
C ASN A 16 4.20 6.69 9.82
N TYR A 17 3.72 5.81 8.94
CA TYR A 17 4.38 4.55 8.59
C TYR A 17 4.72 4.60 7.11
N VAL A 18 5.89 4.07 6.74
CA VAL A 18 6.39 4.15 5.37
C VAL A 18 6.51 2.75 4.81
N SER A 19 5.64 2.44 3.85
CA SER A 19 5.79 1.27 2.99
C SER A 19 7.02 1.42 2.11
N VAL A 20 7.85 0.37 2.08
CA VAL A 20 9.11 0.33 1.33
C VAL A 20 9.12 -0.79 0.32
N GLU A 21 9.82 -0.56 -0.79
CA GLU A 21 10.05 -1.58 -1.79
C GLU A 21 10.95 -2.69 -1.23
N HIS A 22 10.53 -3.93 -1.44
CA HIS A 22 11.29 -5.11 -1.07
C HIS A 22 11.43 -6.03 -2.28
N ARG A 23 12.62 -6.60 -2.45
CA ARG A 23 12.90 -7.59 -3.50
C ARG A 23 13.60 -8.80 -2.91
N VAL A 24 13.39 -9.95 -3.53
CA VAL A 24 14.07 -11.18 -3.15
C VAL A 24 14.94 -11.64 -4.31
N LEU A 25 16.25 -11.69 -4.11
CA LEU A 25 17.20 -12.08 -5.15
C LEU A 25 17.13 -13.59 -5.40
N ALA A 26 17.23 -14.01 -6.66
CA ALA A 26 17.46 -15.42 -6.99
C ALA A 26 18.87 -15.82 -6.51
N LYS A 27 19.01 -17.03 -5.96
CA LYS A 27 20.33 -17.57 -5.62
C LYS A 27 20.81 -18.50 -6.72
N THR A 28 22.12 -18.52 -6.96
CA THR A 28 22.77 -19.38 -7.95
C THR A 28 23.05 -20.80 -7.44
N SER A 29 22.98 -21.01 -6.12
CA SER A 29 23.19 -22.32 -5.49
C SER A 29 22.02 -23.28 -5.74
N LYS A 30 22.29 -24.59 -5.78
CA LYS A 30 21.27 -25.65 -6.03
C LYS A 30 20.24 -25.85 -4.91
N GLU A 31 20.51 -25.38 -3.70
CA GLU A 31 19.58 -25.53 -2.59
C GLU A 31 18.27 -24.74 -2.83
N PRO A 32 17.10 -25.16 -2.36
CA PRO A 32 15.91 -24.32 -2.40
C PRO A 32 15.98 -23.17 -1.38
N ARG A 33 15.22 -22.10 -1.61
CA ARG A 33 14.85 -21.11 -0.58
C ARG A 33 13.34 -21.09 -0.49
N ILE A 34 12.79 -21.36 0.69
CA ILE A 34 11.35 -21.38 0.95
C ILE A 34 11.02 -20.25 1.93
N SER A 35 9.96 -19.50 1.63
CA SER A 35 9.41 -18.47 2.51
C SER A 35 7.89 -18.52 2.45
N VAL A 36 7.23 -18.31 3.59
CA VAL A 36 5.78 -18.16 3.69
C VAL A 36 5.48 -16.72 4.07
N VAL A 37 4.51 -16.11 3.40
CA VAL A 37 4.07 -14.74 3.65
C VAL A 37 2.59 -14.76 4.00
N ALA A 38 2.19 -13.94 4.96
CA ALA A 38 0.80 -13.70 5.31
C ALA A 38 0.51 -12.20 5.15
N PHE A 39 -0.56 -11.86 4.43
CA PHE A 39 -1.01 -10.50 4.21
C PHE A 39 -2.24 -10.22 5.07
N PHE A 40 -2.21 -9.09 5.78
CA PHE A 40 -3.33 -8.60 6.59
C PHE A 40 -3.82 -7.30 5.97
N ASN A 41 -4.80 -7.40 5.08
CA ASN A 41 -5.32 -6.26 4.34
C ASN A 41 -6.52 -5.66 5.09
N VAL A 42 -6.80 -4.37 4.83
CA VAL A 42 -8.00 -3.73 5.35
C VAL A 42 -9.21 -4.39 4.69
N GLY A 43 -10.12 -4.93 5.51
CA GLY A 43 -11.24 -5.74 5.03
C GLY A 43 -12.13 -4.97 4.05
N THR A 44 -12.51 -5.61 2.94
CA THR A 44 -13.38 -5.08 1.88
C THR A 44 -14.86 -5.04 2.30
N GLN A 45 -15.15 -4.60 3.54
CA GLN A 45 -16.50 -4.75 4.10
C GLN A 45 -17.55 -3.82 3.48
N ALA A 46 -17.14 -2.79 2.75
CA ALA A 46 -18.04 -2.03 1.89
C ALA A 46 -17.30 -1.52 0.65
N ASP A 47 -17.78 -1.90 -0.54
CA ASP A 47 -17.30 -1.40 -1.83
C ASP A 47 -17.45 0.14 -1.98
N SER A 48 -18.15 0.79 -1.04
CA SER A 48 -18.41 2.23 -1.00
C SER A 48 -17.56 3.01 0.01
N ASP A 49 -16.72 2.35 0.81
CA ASP A 49 -15.91 3.06 1.80
C ASP A 49 -14.71 3.74 1.13
N TYR A 50 -14.58 5.05 1.38
CA TYR A 50 -13.44 5.84 0.93
C TYR A 50 -12.25 5.63 1.88
N PHE A 51 -11.16 5.11 1.33
CA PHE A 51 -9.84 4.99 1.95
C PHE A 51 -9.05 6.27 1.76
N GLY A 52 -8.30 6.66 2.78
CA GLY A 52 -7.47 7.85 2.79
C GLY A 52 -6.92 8.11 4.18
N PRO A 53 -6.23 9.25 4.39
CA PRO A 53 -5.69 9.61 5.69
C PRO A 53 -6.77 9.65 6.77
N LEU A 54 -6.50 9.04 7.93
CA LEU A 54 -7.43 9.09 9.07
C LEU A 54 -7.64 10.54 9.52
N PRO A 55 -8.88 11.03 9.64
CA PRO A 55 -9.15 12.41 10.01
C PRO A 55 -8.50 12.84 11.33
N LYS A 56 -8.38 11.92 12.29
CA LYS A 56 -7.75 12.15 13.60
C LYS A 56 -6.23 12.40 13.53
N LEU A 57 -5.59 12.08 12.41
CA LEU A 57 -4.16 12.28 12.18
C LEU A 57 -3.85 13.56 11.38
N LEU A 58 -4.89 14.31 11.00
CA LEU A 58 -4.78 15.53 10.21
C LEU A 58 -4.88 16.77 11.11
N SER A 59 -4.11 17.80 10.78
CA SER A 59 -4.16 19.12 11.42
C SER A 59 -3.73 20.20 10.43
N PRO A 60 -3.88 21.50 10.74
CA PRO A 60 -3.36 22.57 9.89
C PRO A 60 -1.84 22.45 9.63
N ASP A 61 -1.07 22.02 10.63
CA ASP A 61 0.37 21.80 10.51
C ASP A 61 0.73 20.46 9.84
N LYS A 62 -0.25 19.57 9.70
CA LYS A 62 -0.10 18.25 9.08
C LYS A 62 -1.28 17.94 8.15
N PRO A 63 -1.32 18.56 6.96
CA PRO A 63 -2.40 18.36 6.01
C PRO A 63 -2.40 16.93 5.44
N ALA A 64 -3.48 16.57 4.76
CA ALA A 64 -3.56 15.30 4.04
C ALA A 64 -2.51 15.26 2.91
N LEU A 65 -1.75 14.17 2.83
CA LEU A 65 -0.81 13.90 1.75
C LEU A 65 -1.41 13.04 0.64
N TYR A 66 -2.61 12.50 0.86
CA TYR A 66 -3.28 11.58 -0.04
C TYR A 66 -4.75 11.93 -0.23
N CYS A 67 -5.22 11.79 -1.46
CA CYS A 67 -6.63 11.82 -1.83
C CYS A 67 -7.36 10.59 -1.26
N LYS A 68 -8.68 10.72 -1.15
CA LYS A 68 -9.55 9.59 -0.88
C LYS A 68 -9.77 8.75 -2.14
N PHE A 69 -9.89 7.44 -2.01
CA PHE A 69 -10.18 6.49 -3.09
C PHE A 69 -11.00 5.31 -2.57
N THR A 70 -11.59 4.53 -3.46
CA THR A 70 -12.39 3.34 -3.15
C THR A 70 -11.61 2.05 -3.43
N VAL A 71 -12.03 0.92 -2.84
CA VAL A 71 -11.41 -0.39 -3.11
C VAL A 71 -11.47 -0.76 -4.60
N PRO A 72 -12.59 -0.54 -5.33
CA PRO A 72 -12.62 -0.76 -6.78
C PRO A 72 -11.58 0.07 -7.55
N GLU A 73 -11.45 1.37 -7.27
CA GLU A 73 -10.44 2.24 -7.92
C GLU A 73 -9.01 1.76 -7.63
N PHE A 74 -8.77 1.29 -6.41
CA PHE A 74 -7.51 0.65 -6.05
C PHE A 74 -7.28 -0.62 -6.87
N ASN A 75 -8.22 -1.56 -6.86
CA ASN A 75 -8.09 -2.85 -7.54
C ASN A 75 -7.89 -2.67 -9.04
N GLU A 76 -8.70 -1.82 -9.68
CA GLU A 76 -8.54 -1.50 -11.10
C GLU A 76 -7.15 -0.96 -11.36
N SER A 77 -6.70 0.03 -10.59
CA SER A 77 -5.39 0.64 -10.78
C SER A 77 -4.21 -0.25 -10.39
N PHE A 78 -4.38 -1.25 -9.52
CA PHE A 78 -3.31 -2.15 -9.08
C PHE A 78 -3.15 -3.34 -10.02
N PHE A 79 -4.26 -3.97 -10.42
CA PHE A 79 -4.25 -5.18 -11.25
C PHE A 79 -4.18 -4.91 -12.76
N SER A 80 -4.58 -3.72 -13.24
CA SER A 80 -4.50 -3.37 -14.67
C SER A 80 -3.10 -2.95 -15.16
N LYS A 81 -2.11 -2.94 -14.26
CA LYS A 81 -0.81 -2.31 -14.51
C LYS A 81 0.21 -3.24 -15.18
N GLY A 82 0.86 -2.72 -16.22
CA GLY A 82 2.14 -3.21 -16.73
C GLY A 82 3.34 -2.63 -15.96
N LEU A 83 4.54 -3.17 -16.22
CA LEU A 83 5.81 -2.85 -15.53
C LEU A 83 6.17 -1.35 -15.47
N GLU A 84 5.76 -0.56 -16.46
CA GLU A 84 6.14 0.87 -16.61
C GLU A 84 5.18 1.87 -15.93
N SER A 85 4.21 1.39 -15.17
CA SER A 85 3.15 2.25 -14.61
C SER A 85 3.52 2.81 -13.22
N LYS A 86 3.22 4.10 -13.00
CA LYS A 86 3.39 4.75 -11.68
C LYS A 86 2.69 3.94 -10.59
N SER A 87 3.32 3.77 -9.44
CA SER A 87 2.75 3.02 -8.31
C SER A 87 1.42 3.63 -7.85
N PHE A 88 0.51 2.83 -7.28
CA PHE A 88 -0.82 3.34 -6.87
C PHE A 88 -0.70 4.52 -5.90
N ILE A 89 0.22 4.42 -4.94
CA ILE A 89 0.50 5.48 -3.97
C ILE A 89 0.89 6.81 -4.61
N GLN A 90 1.58 6.81 -5.76
CA GLN A 90 1.89 8.03 -6.50
C GLN A 90 0.68 8.65 -7.20
N LYS A 91 -0.31 7.84 -7.60
CA LYS A 91 -1.53 8.34 -8.25
C LYS A 91 -2.47 9.04 -7.27
N VAL A 92 -2.48 8.59 -6.02
CA VAL A 92 -3.36 9.13 -4.98
C VAL A 92 -2.68 10.17 -4.08
N ARG A 93 -1.39 10.47 -4.30
CA ARG A 93 -0.68 11.54 -3.57
C ARG A 93 -1.16 12.91 -4.04
N LEU A 94 -1.38 13.81 -3.08
CA LEU A 94 -1.74 15.22 -3.30
C LEU A 94 -0.52 16.07 -3.69
#